data_AF-A0A3A5ALF9-F1
#
_entry.id   AF-A0A3A5ALF9-F1
#
_cell.length_a   1.000
_cell.length_b   1.000
_cell.length_c   1.000
_cell.angle_alpha   90.00
_cell.angle_beta   90.00
_cell.angle_gamma   90.00
#
_symmetry.space_group_name_H-M   'P 1'
#
loop_
_entity.id
_entity.type
_entity.pdbx_description
1 polymer ?
#
loop_
_entity_poly.entity_id
_entity_poly.type
_entity_poly.pdbx_seq_one_letter_code
_entity_poly.pdbx_strand_id
1 'polypeptide(L)' 'MEHMEKFQDILEAADRLSLEDKEALIDVLQRRLVDQRREEIAREIEAARREFQSGQCRPMTPDQVMKEIKDVLF' A
#
# COMPACT_ATOMS: atom_id res chain seq x y z
N MET A 1 -17.33 13.41 -4.43
CA MET A 1 -18.03 14.07 -3.32
C MET A 1 -18.61 13.06 -2.33
N GLU A 2 -19.25 11.98 -2.79
CA GLU A 2 -19.87 10.94 -1.91
C GLU A 2 -18.91 10.29 -0.88
N HIS A 3 -17.62 10.16 -1.20
CA HIS A 3 -16.62 9.62 -0.26
C HIS A 3 -16.23 10.60 0.86
N MET A 4 -16.39 11.90 0.64
CA MET A 4 -16.00 12.94 1.60
C MET A 4 -17.05 13.12 2.69
N GLU A 5 -18.34 13.02 2.34
CA GLU A 5 -19.44 13.00 3.31
C GLU A 5 -19.32 11.80 4.26
N LYS A 6 -19.01 10.61 3.71
CA LYS A 6 -18.79 9.39 4.52
C LYS A 6 -17.61 9.53 5.49
N PHE A 7 -16.55 10.25 5.11
CA PHE A 7 -15.42 10.47 5.99
C PHE A 7 -15.76 11.42 7.15
N GLN A 8 -16.47 12.49 6.85
CA GLN A 8 -16.93 13.46 7.85
C GLN A 8 -17.83 12.79 8.90
N ASP A 9 -18.77 11.94 8.47
CA ASP A 9 -19.66 11.20 9.38
C ASP A 9 -18.88 10.27 10.33
N ILE A 10 -17.83 9.62 9.84
CA ILE A 10 -16.96 8.75 10.66
C ILE A 10 -16.22 9.57 11.71
N LEU A 11 -15.75 10.76 11.33
CA LEU A 11 -15.06 11.69 12.22
C LEU A 11 -15.99 12.18 13.35
N GLU A 12 -17.20 12.58 12.99
CA GLU A 12 -18.21 12.99 13.97
C GLU A 12 -18.62 11.84 14.90
N ALA A 13 -18.73 10.62 14.37
CA ALA A 13 -19.02 9.44 15.18
C ALA A 13 -17.87 9.13 16.15
N ALA A 14 -16.62 9.22 15.68
CA ALA A 14 -15.44 9.05 16.51
C ALA A 14 -15.36 10.12 17.60
N ASP A 15 -15.71 11.39 17.30
CA ASP A 15 -15.67 12.49 18.25
C ASP A 15 -16.64 12.32 19.44
N ARG A 16 -17.75 11.60 19.23
CA ARG A 16 -18.76 11.30 20.26
C ARG A 16 -18.36 10.16 21.21
N LEU A 17 -17.29 9.43 20.92
CA LEU A 17 -16.79 8.36 21.79
C LEU A 17 -16.20 8.91 23.09
N SER A 18 -16.20 8.08 24.13
CA SER A 18 -15.44 8.34 25.35
C SER A 18 -13.94 8.37 25.05
N LEU A 19 -13.12 8.94 25.94
CA LEU A 19 -11.66 8.95 25.75
C LEU A 19 -11.10 7.52 25.65
N GLU A 20 -11.55 6.62 26.53
CA GLU A 20 -11.14 5.21 26.53
C GLU A 20 -11.53 4.50 25.21
N ASP A 21 -12.75 4.73 24.71
CA ASP A 21 -13.19 4.15 23.44
C ASP A 21 -12.43 4.74 22.24
N LYS A 22 -12.05 6.03 22.28
CA LYS A 22 -11.20 6.65 21.25
C LYS A 22 -9.82 6.01 21.21
N GLU A 23 -9.21 5.79 22.38
CA GLU A 23 -7.91 5.12 22.49
C GLU A 23 -8.00 3.68 21.96
N ALA A 24 -9.03 2.93 22.34
CA ALA A 24 -9.28 1.58 21.83
C ALA A 24 -9.50 1.56 20.30
N LEU A 25 -10.24 2.54 19.75
CA LEU A 25 -10.45 2.67 18.32
C LEU A 25 -9.12 2.91 17.58
N ILE A 26 -8.26 3.79 18.11
CA ILE A 26 -6.93 4.07 17.52
C ILE A 26 -6.10 2.78 17.47
N ASP A 27 -6.03 2.04 18.58
CA ASP A 27 -5.28 0.79 18.65
C ASP A 27 -5.76 -0.25 17.62
N VAL A 28 -7.07 -0.40 17.49
CA VAL A 28 -7.67 -1.33 16.52
C VAL A 28 -7.36 -0.90 15.08
N LEU A 29 -7.50 0.39 14.76
CA LEU A 29 -7.23 0.91 13.43
C LEU A 29 -5.76 0.77 13.05
N GLN A 30 -4.84 1.07 13.97
CA GLN A 30 -3.40 0.91 13.75
C GLN A 30 -3.04 -0.55 13.43
N ARG A 31 -3.57 -1.51 14.19
CA ARG A 31 -3.33 -2.94 13.93
C ARG A 31 -3.85 -3.35 12.55
N ARG A 32 -5.07 -2.95 12.20
CA ARG A 32 -5.66 -3.24 10.89
C ARG A 32 -4.84 -2.65 9.73
N LEU A 33 -4.34 -1.42 9.88
CA LEU A 33 -3.50 -0.78 8.86
C LEU A 33 -2.19 -1.55 8.66
N VAL A 34 -1.55 -1.99 9.76
CA VAL A 34 -0.33 -2.81 9.67
C VAL A 34 -0.59 -4.13 8.95
N ASP A 35 -1.70 -4.79 9.26
CA ASP A 35 -2.05 -6.07 8.63
C ASP A 35 -2.36 -5.90 7.13
N GLN A 36 -3.15 -4.87 6.77
CA GLN A 36 -3.41 -4.53 5.36
C GLN A 36 -2.11 -4.25 4.60
N ARG A 37 -1.19 -3.48 5.20
CA ARG A 37 0.09 -3.17 4.56
C ARG A 37 0.95 -4.42 4.37
N ARG A 38 0.93 -5.36 5.32
CA ARG A 38 1.63 -6.64 5.19
C ARG A 38 1.05 -7.49 4.06
N GLU A 39 -0.28 -7.51 3.92
CA GLU A 39 -0.95 -8.21 2.81
C GLU A 39 -0.63 -7.60 1.44
N GLU A 40 -0.55 -6.27 1.34
CA GLU A 40 -0.08 -5.57 0.13
C GLU A 40 1.34 -6.00 -0.24
N ILE A 41 2.27 -5.93 0.71
CA ILE A 41 3.67 -6.33 0.49
C ILE A 41 3.76 -7.81 0.08
N ALA A 42 2.99 -8.69 0.72
CA ALA A 42 2.96 -10.11 0.36
C ALA A 42 2.48 -10.31 -1.09
N ARG A 43 1.43 -9.60 -1.51
CA ARG A 43 0.94 -9.64 -2.89
C ARG A 43 1.97 -9.11 -3.89
N GLU A 44 2.65 -8.02 -3.58
CA GLU A 44 3.72 -7.46 -4.42
C GLU A 44 4.88 -8.45 -4.57
N ILE A 45 5.31 -9.08 -3.47
CA ILE A 45 6.36 -10.11 -3.49
C ILE A 45 5.93 -11.29 -4.37
N GLU A 46 4.71 -11.79 -4.22
CA GLU A 46 4.22 -12.90 -5.03
C GLU A 46 4.13 -12.53 -6.51
N ALA A 47 3.69 -11.31 -6.84
CA ALA A 47 3.68 -10.82 -8.21
C ALA A 47 5.09 -10.77 -8.81
N ALA A 48 6.05 -10.18 -8.09
CA ALA A 48 7.44 -10.09 -8.52
C ALA A 48 8.08 -11.47 -8.70
N ARG A 49 7.81 -12.42 -7.78
CA ARG A 49 8.29 -13.80 -7.90
C ARG A 49 7.74 -14.49 -9.13
N ARG A 50 6.44 -14.34 -9.42
CA ARG A 50 5.81 -14.91 -10.62
C ARG A 50 6.39 -14.31 -11.90
N GLU A 51 6.59 -13.01 -11.95
CA GLU A 51 7.20 -12.33 -13.09
C GLU A 51 8.60 -12.88 -13.36
N PHE A 52 9.43 -12.98 -12.31
CA PHE A 52 10.77 -13.55 -12.42
C PHE A 52 10.75 -15.02 -12.89
N GLN A 53 9.88 -15.85 -12.29
CA GLN A 53 9.73 -17.26 -12.66
C GLN A 53 9.16 -17.48 -14.07
N SER A 54 8.37 -16.54 -14.58
CA SER A 54 7.84 -16.61 -15.94
C SER A 54 8.92 -16.47 -17.02
N GLY A 55 10.16 -16.15 -16.63
CA GLY A 55 11.31 -16.04 -17.53
C GLY A 55 11.27 -14.80 -18.42
N GLN A 56 10.35 -13.87 -18.14
CA GLN A 56 10.20 -12.62 -18.89
C GLN A 56 11.22 -11.56 -18.45
N CYS A 57 11.92 -11.75 -17.32
CA CYS A 57 13.01 -10.90 -16.89
C CYS A 57 14.28 -11.18 -17.70
N ARG A 58 14.79 -10.18 -18.42
CA ARG A 58 16.07 -10.26 -19.12
C ARG A 58 17.22 -9.95 -18.14
N PRO A 59 18.25 -10.80 -18.03
CA PRO A 59 19.44 -10.45 -17.25
C PRO A 59 20.16 -9.27 -17.91
N MET A 60 20.41 -8.23 -17.13
CA MET A 60 21.03 -6.99 -17.59
C MET A 60 22.01 -6.45 -16.56
N THR A 61 23.07 -5.80 -17.02
CA THR A 61 23.97 -5.04 -16.15
C THR A 61 23.35 -3.69 -15.80
N PRO A 62 23.78 -3.05 -14.69
CA PRO A 62 23.33 -1.70 -14.36
C PRO A 62 23.49 -0.70 -15.52
N ASP A 63 24.58 -0.77 -16.27
CA ASP A 63 24.82 0.10 -17.44
C ASP A 63 23.79 -0.12 -18.56
N GLN A 64 23.40 -1.38 -18.80
CA GLN A 64 22.38 -1.72 -19.79
C GLN A 64 21.00 -1.20 -19.36
N VAL A 65 20.66 -1.33 -18.07
CA VAL A 65 19.40 -0.80 -17.52
C VAL A 65 19.37 0.72 -17.63
N MET A 66 20.45 1.40 -17.25
CA MET A 66 20.55 2.86 -17.34
C MET A 66 20.49 3.37 -18.78
N LYS A 67 20.95 2.58 -19.76
CA LYS A 67 20.80 2.89 -21.18
C LYS A 67 19.33 2.79 -21.62
N GLU A 68 18.63 1.71 -21.29
CA GLU A 68 17.20 1.55 -21.63
C GLU A 68 16.33 2.65 -21.00
N ILE A 69 16.58 3.01 -19.73
CA ILE A 69 15.84 4.10 -19.07
C ILE A 69 16.02 5.43 -19.82
N LYS A 70 17.24 5.73 -20.28
CA LYS A 70 17.50 6.94 -21.08
C LYS A 70 16.82 6.87 -22.44
N ASP A 71 16.83 5.72 -23.09
CA ASP A 71 16.23 5.52 -24.42
C ASP A 71 14.68 5.56 -24.39
N VAL A 72 14.05 5.37 -23.22
CA VAL A 72 12.58 5.47 -23.04
C VAL A 72 12.13 6.89 -22.64
N LEU A 73 13.03 7.68 -22.04
CA LEU A 73 12.73 9.02 -21.52
C LEU A 73 13.10 10.16 -22.49
N PHE A 74 13.67 9.85 -23.66
CA PHE A 74 14.07 10.79 -24.72
C PHE A 74 13.72 10.24 -26.11
#